data_AF-A0A7V3XMS9-F1
#
_entry.id   AF-A0A7V3XMS9-F1
#
_cell.length_a   1.000
_cell.length_b   1.000
_cell.length_c   1.000
_cell.angle_alpha   90.00
_cell.angle_beta   90.00
_cell.angle_gamma   90.00
#
_symmetry.space_group_name_H-M   'P 1'
#
loop_
_entity.id
_entity.type
_entity.pdbx_description
1 polymer ?
#
loop_
_entity_poly.entity_id
_entity_poly.type
_entity_poly.pdbx_seq_one_letter_code
_entity_poly.pdbx_strand_id
1 'polypeptide(L)'
;MPGRLLRNNGATALSTPPEDAIEPRIPMLDVERLPPELRAMLDRWQAEGGDPSFIRLFGRLPDRLRHFVAFYSPLVRKGLVEHRTKELVRLRLAQRNDCHY
;
A
#
# COMPACT_ATOMS: atom_id res chain seq x y z
N MET A 1 17.32 -54.02 -22.84
CA MET A 1 16.20 -53.09 -22.64
C MET A 1 16.47 -52.24 -21.40
N PRO A 2 16.22 -50.92 -21.45
CA PRO A 2 16.89 -49.89 -20.63
C PRO A 2 15.99 -49.33 -19.52
N GLY A 3 16.57 -48.62 -18.55
CA GLY A 3 15.79 -47.77 -17.62
C GLY A 3 16.68 -47.22 -16.51
N ARG A 4 17.34 -46.08 -16.68
CA ARG A 4 16.85 -44.68 -16.59
C ARG A 4 17.36 -44.07 -15.29
N LEU A 5 18.33 -43.16 -15.44
CA LEU A 5 18.78 -42.24 -14.40
C LEU A 5 17.60 -41.52 -13.76
N LEU A 6 17.53 -41.51 -12.44
CA LEU A 6 16.84 -40.47 -11.69
C LEU A 6 17.91 -39.59 -11.04
N ARG A 7 18.21 -38.47 -11.70
CA ARG A 7 18.85 -37.34 -11.02
C ARG A 7 17.77 -36.66 -10.18
N ASN A 8 17.85 -36.85 -8.86
CA ASN A 8 17.24 -35.95 -7.89
C ASN A 8 17.90 -34.58 -8.07
N ASN A 9 17.12 -33.57 -8.47
CA ASN A 9 17.43 -32.18 -8.15
C ASN A 9 16.16 -31.57 -7.58
N GLY A 10 16.19 -31.37 -6.26
CA GLY A 10 15.15 -30.70 -5.51
C GLY A 10 14.99 -29.27 -6.02
N ALA A 11 13.89 -29.03 -6.72
CA ALA A 11 13.23 -27.74 -6.69
C ALA A 11 12.19 -27.84 -5.58
N THR A 12 12.60 -27.54 -4.35
CA THR A 12 11.64 -27.24 -3.29
C THR A 12 10.85 -26.05 -3.81
N ALA A 13 9.60 -26.28 -4.19
CA ALA A 13 8.67 -25.21 -4.50
C ALA A 13 8.69 -24.26 -3.30
N LEU A 14 9.13 -23.02 -3.51
CA LEU A 14 8.85 -21.94 -2.59
C LEU A 14 7.33 -21.82 -2.59
N SER A 15 6.70 -22.48 -1.61
CA SER A 15 5.30 -22.34 -1.33
C SER A 15 5.04 -20.85 -1.15
N THR A 16 4.29 -20.25 -2.07
CA THR A 16 3.67 -18.95 -1.86
C THR A 16 3.01 -19.00 -0.48
N PRO A 17 3.37 -18.11 0.47
CA PRO A 17 2.68 -18.09 1.74
C PRO A 17 1.17 -17.92 1.48
N PRO A 18 0.31 -18.52 2.32
CA PRO A 18 -1.13 -18.36 2.17
C PRO A 18 -1.47 -16.86 2.15
N GLU A 19 -2.52 -16.53 1.42
CA GLU A 19 -3.07 -15.19 1.23
C GLU A 19 -3.73 -14.69 2.53
N ASP A 20 -2.97 -14.72 3.62
CA ASP A 20 -3.30 -14.07 4.87
C ASP A 20 -3.23 -12.58 4.57
N ALA A 21 -4.40 -11.98 4.36
CA ALA A 21 -4.56 -10.53 4.32
C ALA A 21 -3.69 -9.94 5.44
N ILE A 22 -2.66 -9.17 5.08
CA ILE A 22 -1.78 -8.54 6.06
C ILE A 22 -2.62 -7.48 6.78
N GLU A 23 -3.39 -7.91 7.77
CA GLU A 23 -4.18 -7.02 8.58
C GLU A 23 -3.19 -6.14 9.37
N PRO A 24 -3.34 -4.81 9.28
CA PRO A 24 -2.50 -3.93 10.06
C PRO A 24 -2.67 -4.25 11.55
N ARG A 25 -1.55 -4.39 12.27
CA ARG A 25 -1.55 -4.64 13.73
C ARG A 25 -2.32 -3.60 14.53
N ILE A 26 -2.48 -2.41 13.96
CA ILE A 26 -3.33 -1.35 14.50
C ILE A 26 -4.68 -1.47 13.79
N PRO A 27 -5.78 -1.69 14.54
CA PRO A 27 -7.11 -1.78 13.94
C PRO A 27 -7.42 -0.53 13.11
N MET A 28 -8.00 -0.68 11.93
CA MET A 28 -8.48 0.48 11.17
C MET A 28 -9.72 1.08 11.83
N LEU A 29 -9.90 2.41 11.75
CA LEU A 29 -11.17 3.00 12.17
C LEU A 29 -12.29 2.67 11.17
N ASP A 30 -13.48 2.43 11.68
CA ASP A 30 -14.70 2.39 10.88
C ASP A 30 -14.96 3.76 10.24
N VAL A 31 -15.50 3.78 9.03
CA VAL A 31 -15.74 5.03 8.28
C VAL A 31 -16.69 5.95 9.04
N GLU A 32 -17.66 5.37 9.75
CA GLU A 32 -18.66 6.04 10.57
C GLU A 32 -18.05 6.75 11.77
N ARG A 33 -16.87 6.31 12.21
CA ARG A 33 -16.11 6.89 13.33
C ARG A 33 -15.10 7.93 12.87
N LEU A 34 -14.90 8.12 11.55
CA LEU A 34 -14.03 9.18 11.04
C LEU A 34 -14.66 10.56 11.25
N PRO A 35 -13.87 11.57 11.62
CA PRO A 35 -14.29 12.97 11.55
C PRO A 35 -14.86 13.33 10.17
N PRO A 36 -15.88 14.22 10.08
CA PRO A 36 -16.54 14.53 8.82
C PRO A 36 -15.59 14.96 7.69
N GLU A 37 -14.56 15.75 8.02
CA GLU A 37 -13.51 16.18 7.10
C GLU A 37 -12.71 15.03 6.48
N LEU A 38 -12.39 14.01 7.29
CA LEU A 38 -11.64 12.84 6.84
C LEU A 38 -12.53 11.89 6.04
N ARG A 39 -13.83 11.84 6.34
CA ARG A 39 -14.80 11.11 5.54
C ARG A 39 -14.92 11.71 4.14
N ALA A 40 -15.07 13.03 4.05
CA ALA A 40 -15.09 13.72 2.76
C ALA A 40 -13.76 13.55 1.99
N MET A 41 -12.62 13.50 2.70
CA MET A 41 -11.33 13.18 2.08
C MET A 41 -11.26 11.75 1.56
N LEU A 42 -11.78 10.79 2.33
CA LEU A 42 -11.87 9.39 1.94
C LEU A 42 -12.75 9.21 0.70
N ASP A 43 -13.93 9.84 0.66
CA ASP A 43 -14.85 9.75 -0.48
C ASP A 43 -14.17 10.23 -1.78
N ARG A 44 -13.46 11.37 -1.72
CA ARG A 44 -12.69 11.88 -2.87
C ARG A 44 -11.56 10.94 -3.27
N TRP A 45 -10.85 10.38 -2.29
CA TRP A 45 -9.74 9.48 -2.54
C TRP A 45 -10.20 8.17 -3.21
N GLN A 46 -11.30 7.60 -2.74
CA GLN A 46 -11.88 6.38 -3.32
C GLN A 46 -12.46 6.64 -4.72
N ALA A 47 -13.04 7.81 -4.97
CA ALA A 47 -13.51 8.19 -6.31
C ALA A 47 -12.37 8.24 -7.34
N GLU A 48 -11.13 8.46 -6.89
CA GLU A 48 -9.91 8.41 -7.72
C GLU A 48 -9.27 7.00 -7.79
N GLY A 49 -9.92 5.97 -7.21
CA GLY A 49 -9.40 4.60 -7.15
C GLY A 49 -8.45 4.32 -5.99
N GLY A 50 -8.40 5.21 -4.99
CA GLY A 50 -7.53 5.08 -3.83
C GLY A 50 -7.99 4.07 -2.78
N ASP A 51 -7.04 3.36 -2.16
CA ASP A 51 -7.28 2.44 -1.04
C ASP A 51 -7.68 3.20 0.25
N PRO A 52 -8.73 2.76 0.98
CA PRO A 52 -9.20 3.42 2.19
C PRO A 52 -8.27 3.27 3.40
N SER A 53 -7.35 2.31 3.40
CA SER A 53 -6.67 1.85 4.62
C SER A 53 -5.79 2.93 5.22
N PHE A 54 -5.11 3.75 4.42
CA PHE A 54 -4.29 4.87 4.91
C PHE A 54 -5.11 5.87 5.73
N ILE A 55 -6.26 6.31 5.20
CA ILE A 55 -7.11 7.30 5.88
C ILE A 55 -7.75 6.69 7.13
N ARG A 56 -8.19 5.42 7.06
CA ARG A 56 -8.77 4.71 8.21
C ARG A 56 -7.75 4.43 9.32
N LEU A 57 -6.50 4.17 8.96
CA LEU A 57 -5.42 3.94 9.92
C LEU A 57 -5.07 5.25 10.67
N PHE A 58 -4.88 6.35 9.93
CA PHE A 58 -4.51 7.64 10.50
C PHE A 58 -5.69 8.47 11.03
N GLY A 59 -6.94 8.01 10.89
CA GLY A 59 -8.12 8.73 11.33
C GLY A 59 -8.17 9.04 12.84
N ARG A 60 -7.37 8.34 13.66
CA ARG A 60 -7.20 8.64 15.10
C ARG A 60 -6.34 9.87 15.36
N LEU A 61 -5.66 10.38 14.34
CA LEU A 61 -4.70 11.48 14.40
C LEU A 61 -5.03 12.54 13.33
N PRO A 62 -6.24 13.13 13.34
CA PRO A 62 -6.73 13.96 12.24
C PRO A 62 -5.84 15.18 11.95
N ASP A 63 -5.35 15.87 12.97
CA ASP A 63 -4.46 17.01 12.79
C ASP A 63 -3.12 16.62 12.14
N ARG A 64 -2.56 15.47 12.54
CA ARG A 64 -1.32 14.96 11.95
C ARG A 64 -1.52 14.58 10.49
N LEU A 65 -2.63 13.91 10.19
CA LEU A 65 -2.97 13.53 8.82
C LEU A 65 -3.17 14.76 7.94
N ARG A 66 -3.83 15.81 8.46
CA ARG A 66 -4.00 17.09 7.78
C ARG A 66 -2.67 17.75 7.41
N HIS A 67 -1.75 17.85 8.37
CA HIS A 67 -0.42 18.40 8.12
C HIS A 67 0.39 17.55 7.14
N PHE A 68 0.32 16.22 7.26
CA PHE A 68 0.96 15.31 6.33
C PHE A 68 0.46 15.51 4.90
N VAL A 69 -0.86 15.56 4.69
CA VAL A 69 -1.44 15.74 3.35
C VAL A 69 -1.07 17.11 2.76
N ALA A 70 -1.11 18.17 3.57
CA ALA A 70 -0.72 19.51 3.15
C ALA A 70 0.74 19.57 2.67
N PHE A 71 1.63 18.83 3.32
CA PHE A 71 3.03 18.70 2.94
C PHE A 71 3.24 17.77 1.73
N TYR A 72 2.65 16.57 1.76
CA TYR A 72 2.96 15.47 0.84
C TYR A 72 2.25 15.58 -0.51
N SER A 73 0.99 16.03 -0.52
CA SER A 73 0.18 16.09 -1.76
C SER A 73 0.82 16.98 -2.84
N PRO A 74 1.35 18.19 -2.54
CA PRO A 74 2.08 18.98 -3.52
C PRO A 74 3.32 18.27 -4.08
N LEU A 75 4.08 17.54 -3.25
CA LEU A 75 5.26 16.81 -3.70
C LEU A 75 4.91 15.71 -4.70
N VAL A 76 3.81 15.01 -4.49
CA VAL A 76 3.33 13.97 -5.41
C VAL A 76 2.77 14.60 -6.69
N ARG A 77 1.89 15.58 -6.57
CA ARG A 77 1.03 16.04 -7.69
C ARG A 77 1.55 17.26 -8.46
N LYS A 78 2.56 17.97 -7.95
CA LYS A 78 3.09 19.22 -8.56
C LYS A 78 4.63 19.19 -8.67
N GLY A 79 5.22 20.17 -9.36
CA GLY A 79 6.67 20.32 -9.49
C GLY A 79 7.19 19.91 -10.86
N LEU A 80 8.53 19.85 -10.99
CA LEU A 80 9.21 19.67 -12.29
C LEU A 80 9.22 18.24 -12.81
N VAL A 81 9.23 17.25 -11.90
CA VAL A 81 9.23 15.83 -12.26
C VAL A 81 7.80 15.37 -12.56
N GLU A 82 7.60 14.61 -13.63
CA GLU A 82 6.28 14.14 -14.02
C GLU A 82 5.68 13.21 -12.96
N HIS A 83 4.36 13.25 -12.81
CA HIS A 83 3.63 12.38 -11.87
C HIS A 83 3.98 10.90 -12.08
N ARG A 84 4.00 10.44 -13.34
CA ARG A 84 4.35 9.05 -13.69
C ARG A 84 5.74 8.66 -13.18
N THR A 85 6.73 9.53 -13.36
CA THR A 85 8.11 9.28 -12.91
C THR A 85 8.17 9.13 -11.40
N LYS A 86 7.45 9.96 -10.65
CA LYS A 86 7.38 9.85 -9.18
C LYS A 86 6.74 8.54 -8.74
N GLU A 87 5.65 8.12 -9.37
CA GLU A 87 4.99 6.86 -9.02
C GLU A 87 5.89 5.64 -9.30
N LEU A 88 6.64 5.63 -10.42
CA LEU A 88 7.62 4.57 -10.69
C LEU A 88 8.72 4.51 -9.62
N VAL A 89 9.23 5.68 -9.18
CA VAL A 89 10.22 5.74 -8.09
C VAL A 89 9.64 5.23 -6.77
N ARG A 90 8.38 5.57 -6.45
CA ARG A 90 7.70 5.09 -5.23
C ARG A 90 7.50 3.58 -5.24
N LEU A 91 7.08 3.01 -6.37
CA LEU A 91 6.97 1.56 -6.53
C LEU A 91 8.33 0.87 -6.38
N ARG A 92 9.39 1.45 -6.97
CA ARG A 92 10.74 0.90 -6.82
C ARG A 92 11.23 0.99 -5.37
N LEU A 93 10.91 2.07 -4.67
CA LEU A 93 11.24 2.24 -3.26
C LEU A 93 10.47 1.23 -2.38
N ALA A 94 9.19 0.99 -2.64
CA ALA A 94 8.40 -0.01 -1.93
C ALA A 94 9.00 -1.41 -2.11
N GLN A 95 9.31 -1.81 -3.36
CA GLN A 95 9.97 -3.08 -3.67
C GLN A 95 11.35 -3.22 -3.00
N ARG A 96 12.12 -2.13 -2.87
CA ARG A 96 13.44 -2.16 -2.22
C ARG A 96 13.34 -2.32 -0.71
N ASN A 97 12.21 -1.98 -0.11
CA ASN A 97 11.95 -2.07 1.32
C ASN A 97 11.02 -3.24 1.69
N ASP A 98 10.76 -4.15 0.74
CA ASP A 98 9.80 -5.25 0.91
C ASP A 98 8.44 -4.77 1.47
N CYS A 99 8.01 -3.59 1.01
CA CYS A 99 6.74 -2.98 1.36
C CYS A 99 5.66 -3.46 0.40
N HIS A 100 4.73 -4.26 0.91
CA HIS A 100 3.67 -4.91 0.15
C HIS A 100 2.27 -4.29 0.34
N TYR A 101 2.22 -3.13 1.02
CA TYR A 101 1.00 -2.33 1.15
C TYR A 101 0.65 -1.64 -0.18
#